data_AF-A0A970XH33-F1
#
_entry.id   AF-A0A970XH33-F1
#
_cell.length_a   1.000
_cell.length_b   1.000
_cell.length_c   1.000
_cell.angle_alpha   90.00
_cell.angle_beta   90.00
_cell.angle_gamma   90.00
#
_symmetry.space_group_name_H-M   'P 1'
#
loop_
_entity.id
_entity.type
_entity.pdbx_description
1 polymer ?
#
loop_
_entity_poly.entity_id
_entity_poly.type
_entity_poly.pdbx_seq_one_letter_code
_entity_poly.pdbx_strand_id
1 'polypeptide(L)' 'MEKYEYRTLFTDAKGVLGGKVDRGTFQNELNEYGLQGWELVSTVAAAQSYGSTRWIISIFKRKIR' A
#
# COMPACT_ATOMS: atom_id res chain seq x y z
N MET A 1 1.45 -2.50 -27.79
CA MET A 1 1.75 -2.01 -26.43
C MET A 1 1.06 -2.92 -25.43
N GLU A 2 1.73 -3.23 -24.33
CA GLU A 2 1.11 -4.00 -23.24
C GLU A 2 0.08 -3.14 -22.50
N LYS A 3 -1.01 -3.77 -22.03
CA LYS A 3 -2.05 -3.12 -21.23
C LYS A 3 -1.92 -3.54 -19.77
N TYR A 4 -2.15 -2.60 -18.86
CA TYR A 4 -2.01 -2.80 -17.42
C TYR A 4 -3.24 -2.28 -16.68
N GLU A 5 -3.63 -2.99 -15.63
CA GLU A 5 -4.54 -2.50 -14.61
C GLU A 5 -3.74 -2.09 -13.37
N TYR A 6 -4.23 -1.07 -12.67
CA TYR A 6 -3.58 -0.51 -11.49
C TYR A 6 -4.52 -0.58 -10.28
N ARG A 7 -3.93 -0.79 -9.12
CA ARG A 7 -4.64 -0.82 -7.83
C ARG A 7 -3.87 -0.03 -6.79
N THR A 8 -4.60 0.64 -5.90
CA THR A 8 -4.03 1.34 -4.74
C THR A 8 -4.54 0.72 -3.45
N LEU A 9 -3.62 0.49 -2.50
CA LEU A 9 -3.90 0.00 -1.15
C LEU A 9 -3.57 1.12 -0.17
N PHE A 10 -4.54 1.48 0.68
CA PHE A 10 -4.36 2.48 1.73
C PHE A 10 -4.23 1.77 3.07
N THR A 11 -3.01 1.70 3.59
CA THR A 11 -2.73 1.14 4.91
C THR A 11 -2.75 2.27 5.93
N ASP A 12 -3.67 2.19 6.88
CA ASP A 12 -3.86 3.20 7.92
C ASP A 12 -2.74 3.11 8.98
N ALA A 13 -2.11 4.24 9.31
CA ALA A 13 -1.08 4.35 10.34
C ALA A 13 -1.64 4.66 11.75
N LYS A 14 -2.88 4.26 12.06
CA LYS A 14 -3.52 4.48 13.37
C LYS A 14 -2.92 3.58 14.46
N GLY A 15 -2.33 4.21 15.46
CA GLY A 15 -2.11 3.63 16.79
C GLY A 15 -2.53 4.64 17.87
N VAL A 16 -3.14 4.16 18.95
CA VAL A 16 -3.62 4.98 20.10
C VAL A 16 -2.47 5.74 20.79
N LEU A 17 -1.23 5.30 20.56
CA LEU A 17 0.02 5.93 21.04
C LEU A 17 0.97 6.30 19.89
N GLY A 18 0.41 6.69 18.74
CA GLY A 18 1.17 7.24 17.62
C GLY A 18 1.52 6.21 16.53
N GLY A 19 0.83 6.33 15.40
CA GLY A 19 1.50 6.41 14.09
C GLY A 19 2.22 5.18 13.53
N LYS A 20 2.15 4.00 14.15
CA LYS A 20 2.88 2.82 13.66
C LYS A 20 1.95 1.88 12.89
N VAL A 21 2.24 1.72 11.61
CA VAL A 21 1.66 0.64 10.79
C VAL A 21 2.06 -0.70 11.39
N ASP A 22 1.08 -1.60 11.55
CA ASP A 22 1.36 -2.98 11.92
C ASP A 22 2.14 -3.64 10.77
N ARG A 23 3.40 -3.97 11.05
CA ARG A 23 4.31 -4.53 10.03
C ARG A 23 3.84 -5.90 9.55
N GLY A 24 3.25 -6.71 10.42
CA GLY A 24 2.77 -8.05 10.09
C GLY A 24 1.57 -7.98 9.16
N THR A 25 0.56 -7.20 9.54
CA THR A 25 -0.63 -6.97 8.72
C THR A 25 -0.25 -6.36 7.37
N PHE A 26 0.59 -5.32 7.37
CA PHE A 26 1.01 -4.69 6.12
C PHE A 26 1.76 -5.66 5.21
N GLN A 27 2.71 -6.43 5.73
CA GLN A 27 3.44 -7.42 4.96
C GLN A 27 2.52 -8.52 4.40
N ASN A 28 1.54 -8.97 5.19
CA ASN A 28 0.56 -9.97 4.75
C ASN A 28 -0.30 -9.44 3.59
N GLU A 29 -0.79 -8.21 3.68
CA GLU A 29 -1.55 -7.57 2.59
C GLU A 29 -0.73 -7.49 1.29
N LEU A 30 0.54 -7.06 1.38
CA LEU A 30 1.42 -7.00 0.21
C LEU A 30 1.62 -8.38 -0.43
N ASN A 31 1.84 -9.41 0.39
CA ASN A 31 2.03 -10.78 -0.07
C ASN A 31 0.76 -11.36 -0.72
N GLU A 32 -0.42 -11.08 -0.15
CA GLU A 32 -1.70 -11.50 -0.72
C GLU A 32 -1.91 -10.93 -2.13
N TYR A 33 -1.54 -9.67 -2.36
CA TYR A 33 -1.58 -9.09 -3.70
C TYR A 33 -0.53 -9.70 -4.63
N GLY A 34 0.68 -9.97 -4.14
CA GLY A 34 1.70 -10.71 -4.88
C GLY A 34 1.20 -12.08 -5.37
N LEU A 35 0.52 -12.83 -4.50
CA LEU A 35 -0.08 -14.13 -4.85
C LEU A 35 -1.19 -14.02 -5.90
N GLN A 36 -1.90 -12.89 -5.96
CA GLN A 36 -2.91 -12.59 -6.98
C GLN A 36 -2.32 -12.07 -8.31
N GLY A 37 -0.99 -12.03 -8.43
CA GLY A 37 -0.27 -11.59 -9.62
C GLY A 37 -0.12 -10.08 -9.75
N TRP A 38 -0.31 -9.33 -8.66
CA TRP A 38 -0.01 -7.89 -8.65
C TRP A 38 1.47 -7.63 -8.34
N GLU A 39 2.06 -6.71 -9.08
CA GLU A 39 3.43 -6.23 -8.86
C GLU A 39 3.36 -4.89 -8.09
N LEU A 40 4.02 -4.81 -6.93
CA LEU A 40 4.19 -3.57 -6.19
C LEU A 40 5.18 -2.66 -6.92
N VAL A 41 4.74 -1.47 -7.34
CA VAL A 41 5.57 -0.54 -8.13
C VAL A 41 5.92 0.76 -7.43
N SER A 42 5.16 1.14 -6.41
CA SER A 42 5.45 2.33 -5.62
C SER A 42 4.79 2.26 -4.25
N THR A 43 5.38 2.96 -3.29
CA THR A 43 4.82 3.14 -1.95
C THR A 43 5.09 4.56 -1.51
N VAL A 44 4.05 5.28 -1.09
CA VAL A 44 4.14 6.68 -0.65
C VAL A 44 3.50 6.86 0.72
N ALA A 45 4.17 7.59 1.61
CA ALA A 45 3.61 7.99 2.89
C ALA A 45 2.79 9.27 2.68
N ALA A 46 1.47 9.19 2.88
CA ALA A 46 0.59 10.34 2.84
C ALA A 46 0.47 10.94 4.25
N ALA A 47 0.99 12.15 4.41
CA ALA A 47 0.88 12.91 5.64
C ALA A 47 -0.50 13.57 5.78
N GLN A 48 -1.06 13.54 7.00
CA GLN A 48 -2.01 14.54 7.45
C GLN A 48 -1.26 15.80 7.89
N SER A 49 -1.99 16.91 7.96
CA SER A 49 -1.53 18.20 8.48
C SER A 49 -0.62 18.04 9.72
N TYR A 50 0.37 18.93 9.85
CA TYR A 50 1.36 18.93 10.95
C TYR A 50 2.35 17.76 10.97
N GLY A 51 2.64 17.12 9.83
CA GLY A 51 3.75 16.16 9.69
C GLY A 51 3.48 14.76 10.21
N SER A 52 2.23 14.44 10.58
CA SER A 52 1.84 13.09 10.96
C SER A 52 1.53 12.25 9.72
N THR A 53 2.14 11.07 9.57
CA THR A 53 1.77 10.15 8.48
C THR A 53 0.45 9.48 8.81
N ARG A 54 -0.53 9.62 7.92
CA ARG A 54 -1.88 9.08 8.10
C ARG A 54 -2.05 7.75 7.39
N TRP A 55 -1.50 7.63 6.18
CA TRP A 55 -1.60 6.44 5.36
C TRP A 55 -0.27 6.10 4.70
N ILE A 56 -0.03 4.81 4.51
CA ILE A 56 0.91 4.32 3.51
C ILE A 56 0.07 3.88 2.31
N ILE A 57 0.32 4.49 1.15
CA ILE A 57 -0.37 4.17 -0.10
C ILE A 57 0.57 3.31 -0.94
N SER A 58 0.19 2.05 -1.17
CA SER A 58 0.92 1.13 -2.03
C SER A 58 0.24 1.04 -3.39
N ILE A 59 1.00 1.22 -4.46
CA ILE A 59 0.52 1.20 -5.84
C ILE A 59 1.00 -0.09 -6.49
N PHE A 60 0.06 -0.83 -7.06
CA PHE A 60 0.30 -2.07 -7.77
C PHE A 60 -0.07 -1.95 -9.24
N LYS A 61 0.59 -2.74 -10.09
CA LYS A 61 0.17 -2.98 -11.47
C LYS A 61 0.04 -4.47 -11.75
N ARG A 62 -0.82 -4.84 -12.70
CA ARG A 62 -0.93 -6.20 -13.24
C ARG A 62 -1.21 -6.12 -14.74
N LYS A 63 -0.64 -7.04 -15.52
CA LYS A 63 -0.83 -7.09 -16.97
C LYS A 63 -2.25 -7.60 -17.31
N ILE A 64 -2.97 -6.86 -18.14
CA ILE A 64 -4.29 -7.26 -18.67
C ILE A 64 -4.03 -8.21 -19.85
N ARG A 65 -4.72 -9.36 -19.86
CA ARG A 65 -4.69 -10.29 -20.98
C ARG A 65 -5.54 -9.79 -22.16
#